data_AF-A0A948D071-F1
#
_entry.id   AF-A0A948D071-F1
#
_cell.length_a   1.000
_cell.length_b   1.000
_cell.length_c   1.000
_cell.angle_alpha   90.00
_cell.angle_beta   90.00
_cell.angle_gamma   90.00
#
_symmetry.space_group_name_H-M   'P 1'
#
loop_
_entity.id
_entity.type
_entity.pdbx_description
1 polymer ?
#
loop_
_entity_poly.entity_id
_entity_poly.type
_entity_poly.pdbx_seq_one_letter_code
_entity_poly.pdbx_strand_id
1 'polypeptide(L)'
;MQKMLRIKSPENLISEIKKGGCLAGEHRAYMVAKAMLKARLGFISKRARLYKNKGLPFLFFKDTAEAKRFFKNKGKFYYLRNAFETILVRSRS
;
A
#
# COMPACT_ATOMS: atom_id res chain seq x y z
N MET A 1 -5.47 -3.82 16.54
CA MET A 1 -5.72 -4.45 15.22
C MET A 1 -7.08 -4.08 14.61
N GLN A 2 -8.16 -3.88 15.40
CA GLN A 2 -9.47 -3.47 14.88
C GLN A 2 -9.49 -2.10 14.16
N LYS A 3 -8.65 -1.13 14.56
CA LYS A 3 -8.57 0.19 13.92
C LYS A 3 -8.14 0.14 12.44
N MET A 4 -7.22 -0.77 12.06
CA MET A 4 -6.75 -0.89 10.67
C MET A 4 -7.83 -1.42 9.70
N LEU A 5 -8.83 -2.15 10.21
CA LEU A 5 -9.93 -2.66 9.40
C LEU A 5 -10.99 -1.58 9.12
N ARG A 6 -10.89 -0.40 9.75
CA ARG A 6 -11.78 0.75 9.56
C ARG A 6 -11.10 1.90 8.79
N ILE A 7 -10.07 1.61 7.98
CA ILE A 7 -9.49 2.63 7.10
C ILE A 7 -10.51 2.95 5.99
N LYS A 8 -11.43 3.88 6.29
CA LYS A 8 -12.35 4.46 5.31
C LYS A 8 -11.63 5.44 4.39
N SER A 9 -10.56 6.08 4.87
CA SER A 9 -9.65 6.89 4.06
C SER A 9 -8.23 6.98 4.70
N PRO A 10 -7.15 7.00 3.90
CA PRO A 10 -5.78 7.17 4.40
C PRO A 10 -5.57 8.47 5.19
N GLU A 11 -6.26 9.55 4.81
CA GLU A 11 -6.19 10.87 5.42
C GLU A 11 -6.70 10.85 6.87
N ASN A 12 -7.81 10.16 7.11
CA ASN A 12 -8.41 10.05 8.43
C ASN A 12 -7.49 9.28 9.38
N LEU A 13 -6.91 8.17 8.92
CA LEU A 13 -5.95 7.40 9.72
C LEU A 13 -4.73 8.24 10.12
N ILE A 14 -4.19 9.01 9.16
CA ILE A 14 -3.05 9.91 9.41
C ILE A 14 -3.41 10.97 10.44
N SER A 15 -4.60 11.58 10.32
CA SER A 15 -5.10 12.60 11.24
C SER A 15 -5.27 12.05 12.66
N GLU A 16 -5.87 10.87 12.80
CA GLU A 16 -6.05 10.21 14.11
C GLU A 16 -4.72 9.90 14.79
N ILE A 17 -3.76 9.31 14.07
CA ILE A 17 -2.44 8.98 14.62
C ILE A 17 -1.68 10.26 15.03
N LYS A 18 -1.79 11.34 14.24
CA LYS A 18 -1.16 12.62 14.60
C LYS A 18 -1.76 13.24 15.85
N LYS A 19 -3.08 13.13 16.05
CA LYS A 19 -3.78 13.70 17.22
C LYS A 19 -3.57 12.88 18.49
N GLY A 20 -3.60 11.55 18.40
CA GLY A 20 -3.53 10.65 19.54
C GLY A 20 -2.11 10.26 19.97
N GLY A 21 -1.08 10.64 19.19
CA GLY A 21 0.26 10.08 19.32
C GLY A 21 0.37 8.69 18.69
N CYS A 22 1.58 8.33 18.25
CA CYS A 22 1.81 7.02 17.61
C CYS A 22 2.06 5.95 18.66
N LEU A 23 1.10 5.04 18.88
CA LEU A 23 1.34 3.87 19.72
C LEU A 23 2.25 2.85 19.00
N ALA A 24 2.92 2.00 19.78
CA ALA A 24 3.77 0.93 19.25
C ALA A 24 2.96 0.04 18.29
N GLY A 25 3.38 -0.03 17.02
CA GLY A 25 2.71 -0.78 15.95
C GLY A 25 1.88 0.06 14.98
N GLU A 26 1.48 1.28 15.34
CA GLU A 26 0.73 2.19 14.45
C GLU A 26 1.64 2.87 13.42
N HIS A 27 2.95 2.93 13.67
CA HIS A 27 3.93 3.53 12.76
C HIS A 27 3.93 2.88 11.36
N ARG A 28 3.83 1.55 11.30
CA ARG A 28 3.78 0.83 10.01
C ARG A 28 2.50 1.17 9.24
N ALA A 29 1.36 1.21 9.93
CA ALA A 29 0.08 1.58 9.34
C ALA A 29 0.09 3.04 8.84
N TYR A 30 0.69 3.94 9.61
CA TYR A 30 0.90 5.33 9.24
C TYR A 30 1.75 5.48 7.96
N MET A 31 2.88 4.76 7.88
CA MET A 31 3.76 4.79 6.70
C MET A 31 3.05 4.27 5.45
N VAL A 32 2.25 3.20 5.60
CA VAL A 32 1.42 2.68 4.50
C VAL A 32 0.37 3.70 4.08
N ALA A 33 -0.35 4.33 5.02
CA ALA A 33 -1.32 5.37 4.69
C ALA A 33 -0.69 6.57 3.97
N LYS A 34 0.50 7.00 4.38
CA LYS A 34 1.25 8.05 3.65
C LYS A 34 1.58 7.64 2.22
N ALA A 35 1.96 6.40 1.99
CA ALA A 35 2.24 5.89 0.65
C ALA A 35 0.96 5.87 -0.22
N MET A 36 -0.19 5.54 0.39
CA MET A 36 -1.49 5.54 -0.30
C MET A 36 -1.95 6.92 -0.77
N LEU A 37 -1.55 8.00 -0.10
CA LEU A 37 -1.81 9.36 -0.56
C LEU A 37 -1.11 9.70 -1.89
N LYS A 38 -0.01 9.01 -2.20
CA LYS A 38 0.83 9.30 -3.37
C LYS A 38 0.65 8.29 -4.51
N ALA A 39 0.19 7.08 -4.19
CA ALA A 39 0.10 6.00 -5.15
C ALA A 39 -1.01 5.01 -4.80
N ARG A 40 -1.60 4.39 -5.83
CA ARG A 40 -2.50 3.25 -5.65
C ARG A 40 -1.66 2.02 -5.28
N LEU A 41 -1.84 1.52 -4.07
CA LEU A 41 -1.14 0.34 -3.58
C LEU A 41 -1.95 -0.93 -3.83
N GLY A 42 -1.25 -2.06 -4.00
CA GLY A 42 -1.88 -3.35 -4.16
C GLY A 42 -1.00 -4.51 -3.76
N PHE A 43 -1.63 -5.66 -3.49
CA PHE A 43 -0.98 -6.90 -3.12
C PHE A 43 -1.14 -7.94 -4.22
N ILE A 44 -0.06 -8.67 -4.48
CA ILE A 44 -0.05 -9.83 -5.36
C ILE A 44 0.10 -11.07 -4.49
N SER A 45 -0.95 -11.90 -4.40
CA SER A 45 -0.92 -13.14 -3.64
C SER A 45 -2.02 -14.09 -4.12
N LYS A 46 -1.75 -15.41 -4.13
CA LYS A 46 -2.78 -16.42 -4.39
C LYS A 46 -3.95 -16.31 -3.40
N ARG A 47 -3.70 -15.80 -2.18
CA ARG A 47 -4.69 -15.57 -1.12
C ARG A 47 -5.25 -14.13 -1.09
N ALA A 48 -4.87 -13.27 -2.03
CA ALA A 48 -5.29 -11.86 -2.06
C ALA A 48 -6.82 -11.69 -2.07
N ARG A 49 -7.55 -12.63 -2.69
CA ARG A 49 -9.02 -12.64 -2.73
C ARG A 49 -9.67 -12.72 -1.35
N LEU A 50 -9.03 -13.34 -0.36
CA LEU A 50 -9.53 -13.42 1.03
C LEU A 50 -9.56 -12.06 1.74
N TYR A 51 -8.81 -11.09 1.23
CA TYR A 51 -8.69 -9.75 1.79
C TYR A 51 -9.51 -8.70 1.02
N LYS A 52 -9.94 -9.02 -0.21
CA LYS A 52 -10.72 -8.13 -1.08
C LYS A 52 -12.01 -7.64 -0.41
N ASN A 53 -12.67 -8.50 0.36
CA ASN A 53 -13.95 -8.20 1.00
C ASN A 53 -13.81 -7.61 2.42
N LYS A 54 -12.58 -7.37 2.89
CA LYS A 54 -12.33 -6.85 4.25
C LYS A 54 -12.33 -5.31 4.32
N GLY A 55 -12.83 -4.65 3.29
CA GLY A 55 -12.92 -3.18 3.24
C GLY A 55 -11.57 -2.46 3.18
N LEU A 56 -10.49 -3.19 2.82
CA LEU A 56 -9.16 -2.61 2.75
C LEU A 56 -8.99 -1.83 1.43
N PRO A 57 -8.46 -0.60 1.47
CA PRO A 57 -8.32 0.26 0.29
C PRO A 57 -7.16 -0.12 -0.65
N PHE A 58 -6.82 -1.41 -0.75
CA PHE A 58 -5.77 -1.92 -1.65
C PHE A 58 -6.35 -2.58 -2.89
N LEU A 59 -5.57 -2.58 -3.96
CA LEU A 59 -5.80 -3.47 -5.09
C LEU A 59 -5.34 -4.89 -4.73
N PHE A 60 -6.03 -5.91 -5.24
CA PHE A 60 -5.72 -7.30 -4.96
C PHE A 60 -5.62 -8.08 -6.26
N PHE A 61 -4.47 -8.72 -6.48
CA PHE A 61 -4.19 -9.53 -7.65
C PHE A 61 -3.74 -10.92 -7.21
N LYS A 62 -4.14 -11.96 -7.95
CA LYS A 62 -3.73 -13.34 -7.73
C LYS A 62 -2.24 -13.53 -8.08
N ASP A 63 -1.80 -12.88 -9.14
CA ASP A 63 -0.47 -13.04 -9.72
C ASP A 63 -0.02 -11.77 -10.46
N THR A 64 1.26 -11.76 -10.87
CA THR A 64 1.89 -10.64 -11.56
C THR A 64 1.32 -10.42 -12.96
N ALA A 65 0.80 -11.46 -13.61
CA ALA A 65 0.19 -11.34 -14.94
C ALA A 65 -1.14 -10.57 -14.86
N GLU A 66 -1.97 -10.86 -13.85
CA GLU A 66 -3.19 -10.11 -13.56
C GLU A 66 -2.91 -8.64 -13.26
N ALA A 67 -1.91 -8.35 -12.42
CA ALA A 67 -1.50 -6.98 -12.13
C ALA A 67 -1.02 -6.26 -13.42
N LYS A 68 -0.16 -6.90 -14.22
CA LYS A 68 0.32 -6.32 -15.49
C LYS A 68 -0.83 -6.03 -16.46
N ARG A 69 -1.83 -6.92 -16.57
CA ARG A 69 -3.02 -6.67 -17.41
C ARG A 69 -3.82 -5.46 -16.93
N PHE A 70 -4.01 -5.31 -15.63
CA PHE A 70 -4.71 -4.15 -15.05
C PHE A 70 -3.98 -2.82 -15.34
N PHE A 71 -2.65 -2.85 -15.41
CA PHE A 71 -1.80 -1.68 -15.64
C PHE A 71 -1.28 -1.57 -17.08
N LYS A 72 -1.73 -2.40 -18.03
CA LYS A 72 -1.10 -2.61 -19.36
C LYS A 72 -0.89 -1.32 -20.17
N ASN A 73 -1.69 -0.27 -19.91
CA ASN A 73 -1.62 1.02 -20.60
C ASN A 73 -1.17 2.18 -19.70
N LYS A 74 -0.64 1.92 -18.50
CA LYS A 74 -0.33 2.96 -17.49
C LYS A 74 1.15 3.37 -17.43
N GLY A 75 1.97 2.93 -18.37
CA GLY A 75 3.37 3.37 -18.53
C GLY A 75 4.40 2.28 -18.30
N LYS A 76 5.64 2.70 -17.98
CA LYS A 76 6.79 1.80 -17.77
C LYS A 76 6.66 1.05 -16.45
N PHE A 77 6.99 -0.25 -16.48
CA PHE A 77 7.07 -1.08 -15.29
C PHE A 77 8.50 -1.16 -14.81
N TYR A 78 8.71 -0.88 -13.53
CA TYR A 78 9.98 -1.09 -12.85
C TYR A 78 9.81 -2.26 -11.89
N TYR A 79 10.77 -3.17 -11.90
CA TYR A 79 10.80 -4.31 -11.00
C TYR A 79 11.97 -4.16 -10.03
N LEU A 80 11.67 -4.35 -8.75
CA LEU A 80 12.67 -4.35 -7.70
C LEU A 80 12.68 -5.72 -7.03
N ARG A 81 13.83 -6.42 -7.12
CA ARG A 81 13.97 -7.81 -6.65
C ARG A 81 13.86 -7.90 -5.13
N ASN A 82 14.52 -7.00 -4.40
CA ASN A 82 14.43 -6.91 -2.94
C ASN A 82 14.28 -5.45 -2.48
N ALA A 83 13.08 -5.08 -2.03
CA ALA A 83 12.80 -3.73 -1.56
C ALA A 83 13.39 -3.43 -0.17
N PHE A 84 13.74 -4.45 0.63
CA PHE A 84 14.28 -4.26 1.97
C PHE A 84 15.78 -3.91 1.98
N GLU A 85 16.49 -4.25 0.90
CA GLU A 85 17.94 -4.04 0.77
C GLU A 85 18.29 -2.95 -0.26
N THR A 86 17.30 -2.28 -0.82
CA THR A 86 17.52 -1.27 -1.87
C THR A 86 17.19 0.13 -1.37
N ILE A 87 18.10 1.07 -1.62
CA ILE A 87 17.85 2.50 -1.47
C ILE A 87 17.62 3.11 -2.86
N LEU A 88 16.45 3.72 -3.07
CA LEU A 88 16.14 4.46 -4.29
C LEU A 88 16.52 5.93 -4.12
N VAL A 89 17.48 6.40 -4.91
CA VAL A 89 17.91 7.80 -4.93
C VAL A 89 17.32 8.48 -6.15
N ARG A 90 16.68 9.64 -5.96
CA ARG A 90 16.21 10.45 -7.08
C ARG A 90 17.42 11.08 -7.77
N SER A 91 17.69 10.69 -9.01
CA SER A 91 18.66 11.41 -9.83
C SER A 91 18.19 12.85 -10.01
N ARG A 92 19.04 13.81 -9.64
CA ARG A 92 18.85 15.22 -9.99
C ARG A 92 19.54 15.43 -11.33
N SER A 93 18.76 15.31 -12.40
CA SER A 93 19.09 15.82 -13.73
C SER A 93 18.32 17.10 -13.96
#